data_AF-Q6MI37-F1
#
_entry.id   AF-Q6MI37-F1
#
_cell.length_a   1.000
_cell.length_b   1.000
_cell.length_c   1.000
_cell.angle_alpha   90.00
_cell.angle_beta   90.00
_cell.angle_gamma   90.00
#
_symmetry.space_group_name_H-M   'P 1'
#
loop_
_entity.id
_entity.type
_entity.pdbx_description
1 polymer ?
#
loop_
_entity_poly.entity_id
_entity_poly.type
_entity_poly.pdbx_seq_one_letter_code
_entity_poly.pdbx_strand_id
1 'polypeptide(L)'
;MSEETPPFIELREDFVKRVFSRITAAILVASTLSACAPQSESADQSGNVRVLAPQSNSKAGYSLQTVELLGIEDLQTVTGKFVRFFLSPRITNNNLHGRPAVARFIKNKQGDFIPANEMTQQLVTIYAHTQKLALLDEELGAGGVNQWPRDVGVGVRVKGSSGANNAFYDGTTDSMLVVPYTQSGLAIAINAGILAHEHFHSLFFKLVLKDVVDEDTGVHSRESFMEDAAIVQEDLSGRGRREKPVLIGDELDEATLLKFHRLTMMRGLNEGLADFWGWMYTGNPDFIAQSLPSQKRVRSLEVNDLFGVQELPNKTVVRNNLELFHASGERAKFRDYVTGYAYTVGTQFSRMLKKFTDIYSKERGLEDLAARKEVAKIILKMLPSLKSDLAEKKDTYYTHDQFVQSLVKELGAMKKKECEFLAGVLETSAETPMVYSCVEEAGWVIKAETAANPESQEVK
;
A
#
# COMPACT_ATOMS: atom_id res chain seq x y z
N MET A 1 43.10 -48.09 -37.39
CA MET A 1 41.85 -47.58 -37.99
C MET A 1 42.03 -46.08 -38.14
N SER A 2 42.26 -45.62 -39.36
CA SER A 2 42.39 -44.19 -39.68
C SER A 2 40.99 -43.63 -39.94
N GLU A 3 40.59 -42.62 -39.17
CA GLU A 3 39.37 -41.87 -39.42
C GLU A 3 39.57 -40.95 -40.63
N GLU A 4 38.82 -41.19 -41.70
CA GLU A 4 38.69 -40.27 -42.82
C GLU A 4 37.70 -39.16 -42.45
N THR A 5 38.19 -37.92 -42.32
CA THR A 5 37.34 -36.74 -42.21
C THR A 5 36.65 -36.45 -43.56
N PRO A 6 35.32 -36.20 -43.56
CA PRO A 6 34.59 -35.90 -44.79
C PRO A 6 34.97 -34.52 -45.36
N PRO A 7 34.80 -34.34 -46.69
CA PRO A 7 35.20 -33.11 -47.37
C PRO A 7 34.34 -31.92 -46.94
N PHE A 8 35.01 -30.82 -46.65
CA PHE A 8 34.41 -29.52 -46.35
C PHE A 8 33.79 -28.95 -47.63
N ILE A 9 32.45 -28.83 -47.67
CA ILE A 9 31.74 -28.20 -48.79
C ILE A 9 31.75 -26.68 -48.55
N GLU A 10 32.59 -25.98 -49.31
CA GLU A 10 32.66 -24.52 -49.30
C GLU A 10 31.44 -23.94 -50.03
N LEU A 11 30.40 -23.58 -49.27
CA LEU A 11 29.23 -22.90 -49.80
C LEU A 11 29.62 -21.47 -50.23
N ARG A 12 29.59 -21.19 -51.53
CA ARG A 12 29.84 -19.85 -52.08
C ARG A 12 28.96 -18.80 -51.40
N GLU A 13 29.58 -17.78 -50.80
CA GLU A 13 28.91 -16.69 -50.08
C GLU A 13 27.76 -16.02 -50.86
N ASP A 14 27.87 -15.96 -52.18
CA ASP A 14 26.88 -15.34 -53.06
C ASP A 14 25.53 -16.08 -53.08
N PHE A 15 25.52 -17.38 -52.81
CA PHE A 15 24.30 -18.18 -52.73
C PHE A 15 23.56 -17.89 -51.41
N VAL A 16 24.29 -17.77 -50.31
CA VAL A 16 23.73 -17.47 -48.98
C VAL A 16 23.10 -16.08 -48.96
N LYS A 17 23.77 -15.06 -49.54
CA LYS A 17 23.24 -13.68 -49.58
C LYS A 17 21.95 -13.54 -50.39
N ARG A 18 21.81 -14.26 -51.52
CA ARG A 18 20.62 -14.19 -52.38
C ARG A 18 19.42 -14.96 -51.82
N VAL A 19 19.65 -16.08 -51.16
CA VAL A 19 18.58 -16.86 -50.52
C VAL A 19 18.09 -16.16 -49.26
N PHE A 20 19.01 -15.64 -48.42
CA PHE A 20 18.62 -14.88 -47.23
C PHE A 20 17.85 -13.60 -47.59
N SER A 21 18.27 -12.81 -48.58
CA SER A 21 17.56 -11.56 -48.90
C SER A 21 16.11 -11.80 -49.38
N ARG A 22 15.85 -12.90 -50.10
CA ARG A 22 14.50 -13.29 -50.55
C ARG A 22 13.63 -13.80 -49.41
N ILE A 23 14.20 -14.57 -48.47
CA ILE A 23 13.49 -15.01 -47.27
C ILE A 23 13.16 -13.81 -46.37
N THR A 24 14.10 -12.89 -46.16
CA THR A 24 13.88 -11.68 -45.37
C THR A 24 12.83 -10.77 -46.00
N ALA A 25 12.84 -10.59 -47.32
CA ALA A 25 11.82 -9.82 -48.04
C ALA A 25 10.43 -10.45 -47.96
N ALA A 26 10.32 -11.78 -48.09
CA ALA A 26 9.04 -12.48 -47.96
C ALA A 26 8.47 -12.38 -46.53
N ILE A 27 9.33 -12.44 -45.51
CA ILE A 27 8.93 -12.25 -44.10
C ILE A 27 8.46 -10.80 -43.86
N LEU A 28 9.13 -9.79 -44.44
CA LEU A 28 8.73 -8.38 -44.37
C LEU A 28 7.40 -8.09 -45.07
N VAL A 29 7.12 -8.74 -46.21
CA VAL A 29 5.84 -8.59 -46.93
C VAL A 29 4.71 -9.33 -46.20
N ALA A 30 4.96 -10.52 -45.65
CA ALA A 30 3.95 -11.26 -44.88
C ALA A 30 3.60 -10.57 -43.55
N SER A 31 4.56 -9.90 -42.92
CA SER A 31 4.33 -9.14 -41.67
C SER A 31 3.64 -7.80 -41.90
N THR A 32 3.80 -7.15 -43.07
CA THR A 32 3.08 -5.92 -43.41
C THR A 32 1.62 -6.17 -43.83
N LEU A 33 1.32 -7.32 -44.45
CA LEU A 33 -0.06 -7.68 -44.83
C LEU A 33 -0.89 -8.25 -43.67
N SER A 34 -0.26 -8.68 -42.58
CA SER A 34 -0.94 -9.21 -41.38
C SER A 34 -1.10 -8.16 -40.26
N ALA A 35 -0.55 -6.96 -40.44
CA ALA A 35 -0.54 -5.91 -39.41
C ALA A 35 -1.84 -5.10 -39.31
N CYS A 36 -2.77 -5.27 -40.25
CA CYS A 36 -4.09 -4.63 -40.25
C CYS A 36 -5.21 -5.68 -40.15
N ALA A 37 -5.11 -6.62 -39.20
CA ALA A 37 -6.30 -7.37 -38.82
C ALA A 37 -7.35 -6.37 -38.30
N PRO A 38 -8.60 -6.40 -38.81
CA PRO A 38 -9.64 -5.50 -38.33
C PRO A 38 -9.72 -5.61 -36.81
N GLN A 39 -9.67 -4.46 -36.15
CA GLN A 39 -9.73 -4.36 -34.70
C GLN A 39 -11.04 -5.01 -34.26
N SER A 40 -10.97 -6.26 -33.80
CA SER A 40 -12.15 -7.08 -33.52
C SER A 40 -13.03 -6.35 -32.52
N GLU A 41 -14.35 -6.43 -32.75
CA GLU A 41 -15.49 -5.89 -31.97
C GLU A 41 -15.40 -6.20 -30.46
N SER A 42 -14.43 -5.58 -29.78
CA SER A 42 -14.29 -5.61 -28.32
C SER A 42 -15.17 -4.55 -27.65
N ALA A 43 -15.78 -3.66 -28.45
CA ALA A 43 -16.56 -2.52 -28.00
C ALA A 43 -17.84 -2.90 -27.25
N ASP A 44 -18.46 -4.06 -27.55
CA ASP A 44 -19.82 -4.37 -27.08
C ASP A 44 -19.88 -5.51 -26.04
N GLN A 45 -18.75 -5.89 -25.43
CA GLN A 45 -18.72 -6.99 -24.47
C GLN A 45 -19.07 -6.51 -23.06
N SER A 46 -20.11 -7.12 -22.48
CA SER A 46 -20.59 -6.87 -21.12
C SER A 46 -20.87 -8.20 -20.39
N GLY A 47 -21.09 -8.13 -19.07
CA GLY A 47 -21.26 -9.29 -18.19
C GLY A 47 -19.93 -9.79 -17.61
N ASN A 48 -19.81 -11.10 -17.45
CA ASN A 48 -18.56 -11.70 -16.98
C ASN A 48 -17.66 -12.00 -18.17
N VAL A 49 -16.41 -11.55 -18.11
CA VAL A 49 -15.44 -11.73 -19.20
C VAL A 49 -14.15 -12.35 -18.68
N ARG A 50 -13.55 -13.24 -19.49
CA ARG A 50 -12.28 -13.89 -19.16
C ARG A 50 -11.13 -13.13 -19.80
N VAL A 51 -10.20 -12.67 -18.97
CA VAL A 51 -9.08 -11.80 -19.40
C VAL A 51 -7.76 -12.35 -18.87
N LEU A 52 -6.70 -12.26 -19.67
CA LEU A 52 -5.36 -12.55 -19.20
C LEU A 52 -4.79 -11.35 -18.43
N ALA A 53 -4.56 -11.51 -17.14
CA ALA A 53 -4.02 -10.45 -16.27
C ALA A 53 -2.82 -10.96 -15.45
N PRO A 54 -1.79 -10.12 -15.20
CA PRO A 54 -0.79 -10.40 -14.18
C PRO A 54 -1.47 -10.61 -12.83
N GLN A 55 -1.11 -11.68 -12.14
CA GLN A 55 -1.57 -12.01 -10.79
C GLN A 55 -0.37 -12.37 -9.92
N SER A 56 -0.39 -11.90 -8.67
CA SER A 56 0.61 -12.28 -7.69
C SER A 56 0.46 -13.77 -7.34
N ASN A 57 1.55 -14.52 -7.41
CA ASN A 57 1.68 -15.79 -6.74
C ASN A 57 2.52 -15.54 -5.48
N SER A 58 1.96 -15.74 -4.29
CA SER A 58 2.52 -15.30 -2.99
C SER A 58 3.99 -15.67 -2.71
N LYS A 59 4.60 -16.57 -3.50
CA LYS A 59 5.97 -17.07 -3.36
C LYS A 59 6.90 -16.86 -4.56
N ALA A 60 6.40 -16.57 -5.77
CA ALA A 60 7.21 -16.64 -7.01
C ALA A 60 7.12 -15.38 -7.90
N GLY A 61 6.58 -14.27 -7.38
CA GLY A 61 6.39 -13.04 -8.13
C GLY A 61 5.02 -12.92 -8.79
N TYR A 62 5.01 -12.61 -10.09
CA TYR A 62 3.80 -12.40 -10.87
C TYR A 62 3.80 -13.30 -12.10
N SER A 63 2.64 -13.86 -12.43
CA SER A 63 2.42 -14.58 -13.68
C SER A 63 1.14 -14.12 -14.36
N LEU A 64 1.10 -14.23 -15.69
CA LEU A 64 -0.13 -14.03 -16.44
C LEU A 64 -1.07 -15.20 -16.16
N GLN A 65 -2.28 -14.90 -15.71
CA GLN A 65 -3.31 -15.87 -15.41
C GLN A 65 -4.62 -15.41 -16.05
N THR A 66 -5.41 -16.35 -16.56
CA THR A 66 -6.77 -16.05 -17.01
C THR A 66 -7.63 -15.83 -15.77
N VAL A 67 -8.16 -14.62 -15.62
CA VAL A 67 -9.06 -14.22 -14.54
C VAL A 67 -10.43 -13.89 -15.12
N GLU A 68 -11.48 -14.13 -14.33
CA GLU A 68 -12.83 -13.68 -14.67
C GLU A 68 -13.08 -12.30 -14.05
N LEU A 69 -13.30 -11.30 -14.90
CA LEU A 69 -13.77 -9.98 -14.49
C LEU A 69 -15.30 -10.02 -14.45
N LEU A 70 -15.85 -9.79 -13.27
CA LEU A 70 -17.27 -9.90 -12.97
C LEU A 70 -17.96 -8.55 -13.21
N GLY A 71 -19.16 -8.60 -13.80
CA GLY A 71 -20.03 -7.44 -13.95
C GLY A 71 -19.40 -6.28 -14.74
N ILE A 72 -18.68 -6.59 -15.82
CA ILE A 72 -18.22 -5.57 -16.78
C ILE A 72 -19.43 -5.00 -17.50
N GLU A 73 -19.57 -3.69 -17.49
CA GLU A 73 -20.59 -2.98 -18.26
C GLU A 73 -20.09 -2.66 -19.66
N ASP A 74 -18.80 -2.29 -19.76
CA ASP A 74 -18.14 -1.94 -21.01
C ASP A 74 -16.67 -2.40 -20.97
N LEU A 75 -16.33 -3.42 -21.75
CA LEU A 75 -14.97 -3.92 -21.85
C LEU A 75 -14.03 -2.93 -22.54
N GLN A 76 -14.51 -2.08 -23.45
CA GLN A 76 -13.68 -1.07 -24.12
C GLN A 76 -13.11 -0.05 -23.13
N THR A 77 -13.86 0.27 -22.09
CA THR A 77 -13.38 1.17 -21.02
C THR A 77 -12.98 0.44 -19.75
N VAL A 78 -13.13 -0.90 -19.71
CA VAL A 78 -12.94 -1.76 -18.53
C VAL A 78 -13.73 -1.23 -17.33
N THR A 79 -14.91 -0.68 -17.58
CA THR A 79 -15.81 -0.14 -16.56
C THR A 79 -16.88 -1.18 -16.23
N GLY A 80 -17.27 -1.25 -14.97
CA GLY A 80 -18.31 -2.16 -14.51
C GLY A 80 -18.59 -2.01 -13.02
N LYS A 81 -19.16 -3.05 -12.42
CA LYS A 81 -19.62 -3.09 -11.03
C LYS A 81 -18.59 -2.58 -10.01
N PHE A 82 -17.30 -2.82 -10.22
CA PHE A 82 -16.27 -2.58 -9.21
C PHE A 82 -15.44 -1.33 -9.47
N VAL A 83 -15.24 -0.91 -10.73
CA VAL A 83 -14.32 0.18 -11.08
C VAL A 83 -14.86 1.00 -12.24
N ARG A 84 -14.61 2.32 -12.16
CA ARG A 84 -14.75 3.28 -13.26
C ARG A 84 -13.43 4.03 -13.46
N PHE A 85 -12.89 3.97 -14.67
CA PHE A 85 -11.58 4.55 -14.97
C PHE A 85 -11.64 5.95 -15.59
N PHE A 86 -10.74 6.82 -15.14
CA PHE A 86 -10.52 8.15 -15.71
C PHE A 86 -9.07 8.28 -16.15
N LEU A 87 -8.84 8.63 -17.41
CA LEU A 87 -7.49 8.84 -17.96
C LEU A 87 -7.04 10.29 -17.74
N SER A 88 -5.89 10.44 -17.08
CA SER A 88 -5.30 11.74 -16.71
C SER A 88 -6.34 12.72 -16.15
N PRO A 89 -7.10 12.33 -15.11
CA PRO A 89 -8.19 13.14 -14.61
C PRO A 89 -7.70 14.44 -13.97
N ARG A 90 -8.62 15.37 -13.85
CA ARG A 90 -8.52 16.54 -12.98
C ARG A 90 -9.54 16.39 -11.86
N ILE A 91 -9.23 16.97 -10.70
CA ILE A 91 -10.16 17.05 -9.59
C ILE A 91 -10.93 18.37 -9.72
N THR A 92 -12.25 18.31 -9.85
CA THR A 92 -13.12 19.49 -9.90
C THR A 92 -14.36 19.22 -9.05
N ASN A 93 -14.72 20.16 -8.18
CA ASN A 93 -15.85 20.00 -7.25
C ASN A 93 -15.83 18.65 -6.49
N ASN A 94 -14.67 18.25 -5.98
CA ASN A 94 -14.46 16.98 -5.26
C ASN A 94 -14.84 15.72 -6.06
N ASN A 95 -14.77 15.78 -7.39
CA ASN A 95 -14.98 14.64 -8.27
C ASN A 95 -13.82 14.51 -9.28
N LEU A 96 -13.59 13.28 -9.75
CA LEU A 96 -12.69 13.05 -10.88
C LEU A 96 -13.40 13.39 -12.19
N HIS A 97 -12.76 14.24 -12.98
CA HIS A 97 -13.18 14.59 -14.32
C HIS A 97 -12.08 14.24 -15.31
N GLY A 98 -12.39 13.37 -16.27
CA GLY A 98 -11.44 12.93 -17.29
C GLY A 98 -12.16 12.17 -18.38
N ARG A 99 -11.46 11.89 -19.48
CA ARG A 99 -11.98 10.96 -20.48
C ARG A 99 -11.90 9.54 -19.91
N PRO A 100 -12.84 8.65 -20.25
CA PRO A 100 -12.68 7.23 -19.91
C PRO A 100 -11.40 6.68 -20.53
N ALA A 101 -10.74 5.77 -19.82
CA ALA A 101 -9.59 5.06 -20.38
C ALA A 101 -10.08 4.10 -21.48
N VAL A 102 -9.30 3.92 -22.55
CA VAL A 102 -9.66 3.02 -23.67
C VAL A 102 -8.70 1.84 -23.70
N ALA A 103 -9.25 0.67 -23.47
CA ALA A 103 -8.57 -0.61 -23.56
C ALA A 103 -8.58 -1.16 -24.99
N ARG A 104 -7.61 -2.02 -25.28
CA ARG A 104 -7.48 -2.74 -26.55
C ARG A 104 -7.18 -4.20 -26.26
N PHE A 105 -7.94 -5.10 -26.85
CA PHE A 105 -7.81 -6.53 -26.63
C PHE A 105 -7.59 -7.28 -27.94
N ILE A 106 -6.95 -8.45 -27.82
CA ILE A 106 -6.92 -9.50 -28.83
C ILE A 106 -7.59 -10.72 -28.21
N LYS A 107 -8.38 -11.46 -28.98
CA LYS A 107 -9.02 -12.69 -28.49
C LYS A 107 -8.18 -13.90 -28.85
N ASN A 108 -7.89 -14.78 -27.89
CA ASN A 108 -7.21 -16.05 -28.17
C ASN A 108 -8.19 -17.10 -28.72
N LYS A 109 -7.68 -18.30 -29.07
CA LYS A 109 -8.51 -19.40 -29.60
C LYS A 109 -9.53 -19.94 -28.59
N GLN A 110 -9.27 -19.75 -27.29
CA GLN A 110 -10.12 -20.16 -26.18
C GLN A 110 -11.21 -19.12 -25.87
N GLY A 111 -11.18 -17.97 -26.55
CA GLY A 111 -12.11 -16.88 -26.35
C GLY A 111 -11.74 -15.92 -25.22
N ASP A 112 -10.58 -16.09 -24.57
CA ASP A 112 -10.11 -15.15 -23.56
C ASP A 112 -9.58 -13.87 -24.22
N PHE A 113 -9.82 -12.73 -23.56
CA PHE A 113 -9.28 -11.45 -23.97
C PHE A 113 -7.86 -11.27 -23.44
N ILE A 114 -6.94 -10.92 -24.32
CA ILE A 114 -5.54 -10.62 -24.01
C ILE A 114 -5.33 -9.12 -24.18
N PRO A 115 -4.88 -8.39 -23.15
CA PRO A 115 -4.49 -6.99 -23.27
C PRO A 115 -3.48 -6.78 -24.41
N ALA A 116 -3.78 -5.89 -25.35
CA ALA A 116 -2.94 -5.61 -26.52
C ALA A 116 -1.84 -4.57 -26.26
N ASN A 117 -1.87 -3.90 -25.10
CA ASN A 117 -0.87 -2.93 -24.68
C ASN A 117 -0.78 -2.84 -23.15
N GLU A 118 0.26 -2.15 -22.66
CA GLU A 118 0.54 -1.99 -21.24
C GLU A 118 -0.60 -1.28 -20.49
N MET A 119 -1.14 -0.19 -21.03
CA MET A 119 -2.27 0.53 -20.41
C MET A 119 -3.46 -0.41 -20.19
N THR A 120 -3.83 -1.20 -21.20
CA THR A 120 -4.93 -2.17 -21.07
C THR A 120 -4.62 -3.21 -20.00
N GLN A 121 -3.38 -3.68 -19.92
CA GLN A 121 -2.94 -4.62 -18.89
C GLN A 121 -3.08 -4.01 -17.49
N GLN A 122 -2.69 -2.75 -17.31
CA GLN A 122 -2.85 -2.03 -16.04
C GLN A 122 -4.33 -1.90 -15.66
N LEU A 123 -5.21 -1.49 -16.58
CA LEU A 123 -6.65 -1.36 -16.34
C LEU A 123 -7.28 -2.67 -15.86
N VAL A 124 -7.01 -3.78 -16.56
CA VAL A 124 -7.60 -5.08 -16.20
C VAL A 124 -7.04 -5.63 -14.91
N THR A 125 -5.75 -5.39 -14.62
CA THR A 125 -5.15 -5.79 -13.34
C THR A 125 -5.74 -5.01 -12.18
N ILE A 126 -5.90 -3.68 -12.31
CA ILE A 126 -6.57 -2.87 -11.31
C ILE A 126 -8.00 -3.38 -11.09
N TYR A 127 -8.80 -3.57 -12.16
CA TYR A 127 -10.17 -4.09 -12.04
C TYR A 127 -10.20 -5.43 -11.31
N ALA A 128 -9.35 -6.38 -11.71
CA ALA A 128 -9.30 -7.71 -11.11
C ALA A 128 -8.96 -7.66 -9.62
N HIS A 129 -8.02 -6.82 -9.21
CA HIS A 129 -7.65 -6.68 -7.80
C HIS A 129 -8.70 -5.91 -7.00
N THR A 130 -9.27 -4.84 -7.54
CA THR A 130 -10.34 -4.09 -6.88
C THR A 130 -11.60 -4.94 -6.69
N GLN A 131 -11.96 -5.77 -7.67
CA GLN A 131 -13.02 -6.78 -7.50
C GLN A 131 -12.73 -7.73 -6.34
N LYS A 132 -11.51 -8.29 -6.29
CA LYS A 132 -11.11 -9.20 -5.21
C LYS A 132 -11.13 -8.51 -3.85
N LEU A 133 -10.73 -7.24 -3.79
CA LEU A 133 -10.76 -6.43 -2.57
C LEU A 133 -12.20 -6.11 -2.14
N ALA A 134 -13.10 -5.82 -3.08
CA ALA A 134 -14.53 -5.65 -2.76
C ALA A 134 -15.16 -6.92 -2.19
N LEU A 135 -14.85 -8.09 -2.76
CA LEU A 135 -15.29 -9.38 -2.23
C LEU A 135 -14.67 -9.68 -0.86
N LEU A 136 -13.42 -9.28 -0.66
CA LEU A 136 -12.73 -9.41 0.63
C LEU A 136 -13.35 -8.49 1.68
N ASP A 137 -13.76 -7.26 1.33
CA ASP A 137 -14.46 -6.37 2.24
C ASP A 137 -15.75 -7.04 2.77
N GLU A 138 -16.56 -7.64 1.89
CA GLU A 138 -17.75 -8.41 2.29
C GLU A 138 -17.38 -9.59 3.23
N GLU A 139 -16.35 -10.35 2.89
CA GLU A 139 -15.89 -11.50 3.70
C GLU A 139 -15.40 -11.09 5.09
N LEU A 140 -14.75 -9.94 5.21
CA LEU A 140 -14.18 -9.43 6.46
C LEU A 140 -15.17 -8.59 7.28
N GLY A 141 -16.38 -8.34 6.78
CA GLY A 141 -17.39 -7.52 7.45
C GLY A 141 -17.21 -6.01 7.26
N ALA A 142 -16.41 -5.59 6.28
CA ALA A 142 -16.30 -4.21 5.81
C ALA A 142 -17.20 -3.91 4.58
N GLY A 143 -18.09 -4.84 4.22
CA GLY A 143 -19.08 -4.66 3.18
C GLY A 143 -19.88 -3.36 3.37
N GLY A 144 -20.07 -2.61 2.28
CA GLY A 144 -20.77 -1.33 2.29
C GLY A 144 -20.00 -0.13 2.89
N VAL A 145 -18.80 -0.33 3.46
CA VAL A 145 -17.94 0.81 3.88
C VAL A 145 -17.47 1.56 2.63
N ASN A 146 -16.99 0.82 1.64
CA ASN A 146 -16.58 1.37 0.36
C ASN A 146 -17.74 1.45 -0.64
N GLN A 147 -17.76 2.52 -1.43
CA GLN A 147 -18.74 2.69 -2.51
C GLN A 147 -18.19 2.03 -3.79
N TRP A 148 -19.10 1.41 -4.54
CA TRP A 148 -18.80 0.72 -5.79
C TRP A 148 -19.76 1.23 -6.88
N PRO A 149 -19.30 1.42 -8.13
CA PRO A 149 -17.91 1.26 -8.58
C PRO A 149 -16.97 2.32 -8.00
N ARG A 150 -15.72 1.94 -7.77
CA ARG A 150 -14.69 2.87 -7.30
C ARG A 150 -14.13 3.68 -8.47
N ASP A 151 -13.99 4.98 -8.26
CA ASP A 151 -13.33 5.86 -9.22
C ASP A 151 -11.82 5.66 -9.16
N VAL A 152 -11.21 5.38 -10.31
CA VAL A 152 -9.77 5.20 -10.44
C VAL A 152 -9.20 6.11 -11.52
N GLY A 153 -8.33 7.03 -11.11
CA GLY A 153 -7.54 7.84 -12.02
C GLY A 153 -6.27 7.11 -12.44
N VAL A 154 -6.04 6.97 -13.75
CA VAL A 154 -4.81 6.39 -14.29
C VAL A 154 -4.04 7.42 -15.11
N GLY A 155 -2.70 7.35 -15.07
CA GLY A 155 -1.85 8.33 -15.73
C GLY A 155 -2.06 9.74 -15.17
N VAL A 156 -2.29 9.81 -13.86
CA VAL A 156 -2.51 11.07 -13.13
C VAL A 156 -1.24 11.91 -13.22
N ARG A 157 -1.39 13.17 -13.61
CA ARG A 157 -0.25 14.11 -13.72
C ARG A 157 -0.09 14.86 -12.40
N VAL A 158 1.07 14.67 -11.82
CA VAL A 158 1.50 15.18 -10.53
C VAL A 158 2.66 16.13 -10.81
N LYS A 159 2.63 17.39 -10.36
CA LYS A 159 3.69 18.38 -10.66
C LYS A 159 4.88 18.12 -9.73
N GLY A 160 6.08 18.37 -10.26
CA GLY A 160 7.34 18.11 -9.56
C GLY A 160 8.01 16.80 -10.00
N SER A 161 9.31 16.67 -9.73
CA SER A 161 10.12 15.52 -10.10
C SER A 161 9.83 14.25 -9.29
N SER A 162 9.05 14.36 -8.22
CA SER A 162 8.64 13.27 -7.32
C SER A 162 7.35 12.55 -7.76
N GLY A 163 6.67 13.04 -8.78
CA GLY A 163 5.31 12.58 -9.12
C GLY A 163 5.18 11.30 -9.92
N ALA A 164 6.28 10.58 -10.17
CA ALA A 164 6.28 9.30 -10.87
C ALA A 164 6.48 8.15 -9.88
N ASN A 165 5.99 6.95 -10.23
CA ASN A 165 6.14 5.75 -9.41
C ASN A 165 5.46 5.84 -8.03
N ASN A 166 4.20 6.30 -8.01
CA ASN A 166 3.37 6.27 -6.83
C ASN A 166 1.91 5.84 -7.12
N ALA A 167 1.20 5.44 -6.08
CA ALA A 167 -0.25 5.46 -6.05
C ALA A 167 -0.67 6.11 -4.72
N PHE A 168 -1.90 6.59 -4.66
CA PHE A 168 -2.46 7.12 -3.43
C PHE A 168 -3.99 7.05 -3.50
N TYR A 169 -4.62 6.95 -2.34
CA TYR A 169 -6.04 7.21 -2.17
C TYR A 169 -6.29 8.68 -1.82
N ASP A 170 -7.25 9.32 -2.49
CA ASP A 170 -7.73 10.65 -2.13
C ASP A 170 -9.09 10.55 -1.44
N GLY A 171 -9.12 10.88 -0.13
CA GLY A 171 -10.34 10.89 0.66
C GLY A 171 -11.36 11.95 0.25
N THR A 172 -10.93 13.01 -0.44
CA THR A 172 -11.82 14.10 -0.88
C THR A 172 -12.71 13.65 -2.04
N THR A 173 -12.13 12.93 -3.00
CA THR A 173 -12.83 12.39 -4.17
C THR A 173 -13.28 10.93 -4.00
N ASP A 174 -12.93 10.28 -2.88
CA ASP A 174 -13.06 8.83 -2.65
C ASP A 174 -12.50 7.99 -3.81
N SER A 175 -11.35 8.39 -4.34
CA SER A 175 -10.76 7.80 -5.54
C SER A 175 -9.37 7.25 -5.31
N MET A 176 -8.99 6.24 -6.10
CA MET A 176 -7.62 5.74 -6.17
C MET A 176 -6.93 6.38 -7.37
N LEU A 177 -5.73 6.91 -7.17
CA LEU A 177 -5.00 7.67 -8.16
C LEU A 177 -3.65 7.01 -8.41
N VAL A 178 -3.45 6.54 -9.64
CA VAL A 178 -2.25 5.83 -10.08
C VAL A 178 -1.47 6.71 -11.05
N VAL A 179 -0.25 7.07 -10.65
CA VAL A 179 0.61 7.93 -11.46
C VAL A 179 1.44 7.10 -12.44
N PRO A 180 1.97 7.69 -13.52
CA PRO A 180 2.87 6.99 -14.44
C PRO A 180 4.07 6.38 -13.72
N TYR A 181 4.39 5.14 -14.10
CA TYR A 181 5.52 4.40 -13.59
C TYR A 181 6.65 4.40 -14.64
N THR A 182 7.87 4.72 -14.20
CA THR A 182 9.05 4.95 -15.05
C THR A 182 10.28 4.18 -14.59
N GLN A 183 10.16 3.37 -13.54
CA GLN A 183 11.25 2.55 -13.01
C GLN A 183 11.27 1.15 -13.65
N SER A 184 12.31 0.36 -13.37
CA SER A 184 12.48 -0.99 -13.93
C SER A 184 11.80 -2.11 -13.13
N GLY A 185 11.29 -1.82 -11.94
CA GLY A 185 10.52 -2.77 -11.14
C GLY A 185 9.12 -3.04 -11.71
N LEU A 186 8.29 -3.76 -10.96
CA LEU A 186 6.89 -3.99 -11.32
C LEU A 186 6.12 -2.67 -11.31
N ALA A 187 5.38 -2.37 -12.39
CA ALA A 187 4.53 -1.18 -12.42
C ALA A 187 3.53 -1.18 -11.25
N ILE A 188 3.36 -0.02 -10.60
CA ILE A 188 2.50 0.09 -9.41
C ILE A 188 1.05 -0.32 -9.69
N ALA A 189 0.54 0.03 -10.87
CA ALA A 189 -0.78 -0.40 -11.34
C ALA A 189 -0.96 -1.93 -11.40
N ILE A 190 0.14 -2.68 -11.45
CA ILE A 190 0.15 -4.15 -11.51
C ILE A 190 0.40 -4.75 -10.11
N ASN A 191 0.91 -3.97 -9.16
CA ASN A 191 1.29 -4.46 -7.84
C ASN A 191 0.06 -4.62 -6.93
N ALA A 192 -0.39 -5.87 -6.82
CA ALA A 192 -1.50 -6.31 -5.98
C ALA A 192 -1.43 -5.80 -4.53
N GLY A 193 -0.23 -5.77 -3.94
CA GLY A 193 -0.02 -5.34 -2.56
C GLY A 193 -0.16 -3.83 -2.41
N ILE A 194 0.34 -3.05 -3.37
CA ILE A 194 0.16 -1.58 -3.36
C ILE A 194 -1.30 -1.23 -3.59
N LEU A 195 -2.01 -1.89 -4.52
CA LEU A 195 -3.44 -1.64 -4.72
C LEU A 195 -4.26 -1.97 -3.46
N ALA A 196 -3.90 -3.03 -2.73
CA ALA A 196 -4.52 -3.35 -1.45
C ALA A 196 -4.17 -2.35 -0.34
N HIS A 197 -2.94 -1.84 -0.31
CA HIS A 197 -2.51 -0.74 0.57
C HIS A 197 -3.36 0.51 0.32
N GLU A 198 -3.49 0.96 -0.93
CA GLU A 198 -4.31 2.12 -1.27
C GLU A 198 -5.80 1.91 -0.97
N HIS A 199 -6.31 0.69 -1.19
CA HIS A 199 -7.68 0.36 -0.83
C HIS A 199 -7.92 0.49 0.68
N PHE A 200 -6.96 0.08 1.51
CA PHE A 200 -7.08 0.21 2.95
C PHE A 200 -7.13 1.67 3.43
N HIS A 201 -6.39 2.58 2.79
CA HIS A 201 -6.50 4.01 3.09
C HIS A 201 -7.95 4.52 2.96
N SER A 202 -8.74 3.96 2.04
CA SER A 202 -10.17 4.27 1.94
C SER A 202 -10.98 3.78 3.14
N LEU A 203 -10.71 2.56 3.61
CA LEU A 203 -11.35 2.01 4.81
C LEU A 203 -10.98 2.84 6.05
N PHE A 204 -9.69 3.12 6.24
CA PHE A 204 -9.21 3.92 7.36
C PHE A 204 -9.76 5.34 7.32
N PHE A 205 -9.81 5.96 6.14
CA PHE A 205 -10.41 7.27 5.98
C PHE A 205 -11.87 7.27 6.43
N LYS A 206 -12.68 6.32 5.97
CA LYS A 206 -14.13 6.28 6.26
C LYS A 206 -14.45 5.88 7.69
N LEU A 207 -13.67 4.96 8.26
CA LEU A 207 -13.92 4.41 9.59
C LEU A 207 -13.24 5.19 10.72
N VAL A 208 -12.16 5.93 10.41
CA VAL A 208 -11.34 6.62 11.42
C VAL A 208 -11.25 8.11 11.17
N LEU A 209 -10.80 8.55 9.99
CA LEU A 209 -10.44 9.95 9.79
C LEU A 209 -11.65 10.85 9.51
N LYS A 210 -12.65 10.33 8.82
CA LYS A 210 -13.89 11.04 8.51
C LYS A 210 -14.51 11.48 9.83
N ASP A 211 -14.74 12.78 9.97
CA ASP A 211 -15.24 13.48 11.16
C ASP A 211 -14.27 13.70 12.33
N VAL A 212 -13.04 13.15 12.29
CA VAL A 212 -12.01 13.37 13.36
C VAL A 212 -10.96 14.39 12.95
N VAL A 213 -10.68 14.45 11.66
CA VAL A 213 -9.70 15.35 11.06
C VAL A 213 -10.32 16.72 10.87
N ASP A 214 -9.92 17.67 11.72
CA ASP A 214 -10.06 19.10 11.42
C ASP A 214 -9.22 19.39 10.15
N GLU A 215 -9.69 20.25 9.24
CA GLU A 215 -9.08 20.52 7.91
C GLU A 215 -7.55 20.69 7.95
N ASP A 216 -7.01 21.15 9.08
CA ASP A 216 -5.58 21.38 9.35
C ASP A 216 -4.68 20.15 9.55
N THR A 217 -5.22 18.95 9.83
CA THR A 217 -4.37 17.78 10.16
C THR A 217 -3.81 17.05 8.93
N GLY A 218 -4.29 17.36 7.72
CA GLY A 218 -3.54 17.11 6.48
C GLY A 218 -3.29 15.65 6.08
N VAL A 219 -3.69 14.64 6.87
CA VAL A 219 -3.34 13.22 6.62
C VAL A 219 -3.83 12.72 5.25
N HIS A 220 -4.87 13.34 4.71
CA HIS A 220 -5.32 13.25 3.31
C HIS A 220 -5.98 14.55 2.86
N SER A 221 -5.54 15.72 3.38
CA SER A 221 -6.15 16.97 2.92
C SER A 221 -5.78 17.20 1.46
N ARG A 222 -6.74 17.72 0.69
CA ARG A 222 -6.49 18.13 -0.68
C ARG A 222 -5.28 19.05 -0.75
N GLU A 223 -5.02 19.90 0.23
CA GLU A 223 -3.88 20.81 0.28
C GLU A 223 -2.57 20.05 0.51
N SER A 224 -2.49 19.11 1.46
CA SER A 224 -1.30 18.26 1.60
C SER A 224 -1.08 17.43 0.35
N PHE A 225 -2.17 16.95 -0.24
CA PHE A 225 -2.15 16.24 -1.51
C PHE A 225 -1.72 17.14 -2.68
N MET A 226 -2.17 18.39 -2.76
CA MET A 226 -1.78 19.35 -3.79
C MET A 226 -0.39 19.95 -3.51
N GLU A 227 0.11 19.90 -2.27
CA GLU A 227 1.48 20.25 -1.93
C GLU A 227 2.44 19.09 -2.28
N ASP A 228 2.08 17.86 -1.91
CA ASP A 228 2.89 16.66 -2.11
C ASP A 228 2.80 16.12 -3.55
N ALA A 229 1.63 16.23 -4.17
CA ALA A 229 1.32 15.74 -5.50
C ALA A 229 1.14 16.85 -6.56
N ALA A 230 0.95 18.10 -6.15
CA ALA A 230 0.88 19.26 -7.06
C ALA A 230 0.10 18.99 -8.36
N ILE A 231 -1.10 18.42 -8.24
CA ILE A 231 -2.02 18.35 -9.37
C ILE A 231 -2.31 19.79 -9.83
N VAL A 232 -2.36 20.01 -11.14
CA VAL A 232 -2.42 21.35 -11.73
C VAL A 232 -3.62 22.14 -11.21
N GLN A 233 -3.36 23.06 -10.28
CA GLN A 233 -4.05 24.36 -10.22
C GLN A 233 -3.08 25.40 -10.79
N GLU A 234 -3.65 26.40 -11.45
CA GLU A 234 -2.93 27.35 -12.31
C GLU A 234 -1.68 27.99 -11.69
N ASP A 235 -0.73 28.18 -12.60
CA ASP A 235 0.51 28.94 -12.59
C ASP A 235 1.00 29.58 -11.28
N LEU A 236 2.18 29.12 -10.84
CA LEU A 236 3.05 29.84 -9.91
C LEU A 236 4.51 29.65 -10.34
N SER A 237 4.86 30.18 -11.51
CA SER A 237 6.24 30.42 -11.92
C SER A 237 6.85 31.56 -11.08
N GLY A 238 7.41 31.23 -9.91
CA GLY A 238 8.07 32.25 -9.11
C GLY A 238 8.64 31.76 -7.79
N ARG A 239 9.66 30.89 -7.81
CA ARG A 239 10.50 30.68 -6.63
C ARG A 239 11.98 30.64 -6.99
N GLY A 240 12.66 31.73 -6.65
CA GLY A 240 14.11 31.89 -6.73
C GLY A 240 14.86 31.04 -5.70
N ARG A 241 16.18 30.92 -5.92
CA ARG A 241 17.14 30.23 -5.05
C ARG A 241 17.01 30.70 -3.60
N ARG A 242 16.71 29.78 -2.68
CA ARG A 242 16.74 30.03 -1.23
C ARG A 242 18.13 29.81 -0.67
N GLU A 243 18.58 30.76 0.13
CA GLU A 243 19.80 30.68 0.94
C GLU A 243 19.65 29.65 2.08
N LYS A 244 20.78 29.10 2.53
CA LYS A 244 20.85 28.11 3.60
C LYS A 244 20.46 28.78 4.94
N PRO A 245 19.49 28.24 5.70
CA PRO A 245 19.18 28.78 7.01
C PRO A 245 20.28 28.44 8.02
N VAL A 246 20.60 29.41 8.86
CA VAL A 246 21.46 29.26 10.04
C VAL A 246 20.64 28.57 11.14
N LEU A 247 21.19 27.52 11.74
CA LEU A 247 20.59 26.76 12.84
C LEU A 247 20.69 27.57 14.14
N ILE A 248 19.59 28.22 14.51
CA ILE A 248 19.34 28.72 15.87
C ILE A 248 17.87 28.38 16.13
N GLY A 249 17.61 27.22 16.76
CA GLY A 249 16.27 26.71 16.93
C GLY A 249 15.78 26.88 18.36
N ASP A 250 14.80 27.75 18.56
CA ASP A 250 13.94 27.75 19.76
C ASP A 250 13.29 26.37 19.95
N GLU A 251 13.00 25.99 21.20
CA GLU A 251 12.25 24.78 21.52
C GLU A 251 10.85 24.82 20.86
N LEU A 252 10.34 23.66 20.44
CA LEU A 252 8.94 23.55 20.00
C LEU A 252 8.03 23.85 21.19
N ASP A 253 7.09 24.79 21.03
CA ASP A 253 6.05 24.95 22.03
C ASP A 253 5.18 23.68 22.11
N GLU A 254 4.60 23.43 23.28
CA GLU A 254 3.88 22.19 23.58
C GLU A 254 2.68 21.97 22.64
N ALA A 255 2.00 23.04 22.19
CA ALA A 255 0.86 22.91 21.28
C ALA A 255 1.32 22.49 19.88
N THR A 256 2.41 23.06 19.37
CA THR A 256 3.02 22.64 18.11
C THR A 256 3.53 21.20 18.19
N LEU A 257 4.19 20.83 19.29
CA LEU A 257 4.67 19.48 19.51
C LEU A 257 3.51 18.46 19.51
N LEU A 258 2.43 18.74 20.25
CA LEU A 258 1.24 17.90 20.30
C LEU A 258 0.60 17.75 18.90
N LYS A 259 0.51 18.84 18.12
CA LYS A 259 0.00 18.82 16.74
C LYS A 259 0.81 17.85 15.87
N PHE A 260 2.14 17.96 15.86
CA PHE A 260 2.98 17.11 15.02
C PHE A 260 3.08 15.67 15.54
N HIS A 261 2.96 15.46 16.85
CA HIS A 261 2.81 14.13 17.43
C HIS A 261 1.54 13.45 16.93
N ARG A 262 0.39 14.13 17.01
CA ARG A 262 -0.89 13.61 16.50
C ARG A 262 -0.81 13.31 15.00
N LEU A 263 -0.22 14.20 14.20
CA LEU A 263 0.04 13.95 12.78
C LEU A 263 0.86 12.68 12.55
N THR A 264 1.97 12.53 13.29
CA THR A 264 2.86 11.37 13.20
C THR A 264 2.13 10.07 13.50
N MET A 265 1.35 10.06 14.59
CA MET A 265 0.60 8.88 15.02
C MET A 265 -0.53 8.52 14.06
N MET A 266 -1.33 9.49 13.62
CA MET A 266 -2.43 9.23 12.69
C MET A 266 -1.91 8.73 11.33
N ARG A 267 -0.87 9.39 10.79
CA ARG A 267 -0.27 8.96 9.52
C ARG A 267 0.44 7.62 9.69
N GLY A 268 1.20 7.41 10.76
CA GLY A 268 1.86 6.15 11.04
C GLY A 268 0.88 4.98 11.15
N LEU A 269 -0.24 5.14 11.87
CA LEU A 269 -1.29 4.12 11.94
C LEU A 269 -1.92 3.86 10.57
N ASN A 270 -2.25 4.91 9.81
CA ASN A 270 -2.83 4.76 8.48
C ASN A 270 -1.89 4.00 7.52
N GLU A 271 -0.62 4.41 7.44
CA GLU A 271 0.42 3.79 6.60
C GLU A 271 0.75 2.36 7.05
N GLY A 272 0.89 2.15 8.36
CA GLY A 272 1.20 0.85 8.92
C GLY A 272 0.08 -0.15 8.71
N LEU A 273 -1.16 0.21 8.98
CA LEU A 273 -2.28 -0.68 8.73
C LEU A 273 -2.49 -0.95 7.23
N ALA A 274 -2.21 0.03 6.36
CA ALA A 274 -2.22 -0.18 4.91
C ALA A 274 -1.11 -1.14 4.45
N ASP A 275 0.10 -1.03 5.00
CA ASP A 275 1.20 -1.97 4.74
C ASP A 275 0.87 -3.39 5.21
N PHE A 276 0.24 -3.50 6.40
CA PHE A 276 -0.30 -4.77 6.85
C PHE A 276 -1.34 -5.31 5.86
N TRP A 277 -2.23 -4.47 5.35
CA TRP A 277 -3.27 -4.89 4.40
C TRP A 277 -2.68 -5.39 3.06
N GLY A 278 -1.64 -4.71 2.55
CA GLY A 278 -0.90 -5.13 1.36
C GLY A 278 -0.24 -6.50 1.51
N TRP A 279 0.37 -6.76 2.67
CA TRP A 279 0.90 -8.09 3.01
C TRP A 279 -0.21 -9.11 3.27
N MET A 280 -1.25 -8.73 4.01
CA MET A 280 -2.41 -9.57 4.32
C MET A 280 -3.05 -10.09 3.03
N TYR A 281 -3.14 -9.25 2.01
CA TYR A 281 -3.68 -9.61 0.70
C TYR A 281 -2.76 -10.51 -0.14
N THR A 282 -1.46 -10.20 -0.19
CA THR A 282 -0.52 -10.88 -1.12
C THR A 282 0.25 -12.05 -0.51
N GLY A 283 0.46 -12.02 0.80
CA GLY A 283 1.37 -12.91 1.54
C GLY A 283 2.85 -12.58 1.36
N ASN A 284 3.18 -11.53 0.62
CA ASN A 284 4.56 -11.15 0.33
C ASN A 284 5.03 -10.00 1.25
N PRO A 285 5.98 -10.22 2.17
CA PRO A 285 6.47 -9.15 3.06
C PRO A 285 7.26 -8.06 2.33
N ASP A 286 7.70 -8.32 1.10
CA ASP A 286 8.45 -7.41 0.24
C ASP A 286 7.59 -6.82 -0.89
N PHE A 287 6.25 -6.82 -0.77
CA PHE A 287 5.37 -6.41 -1.88
C PHE A 287 5.69 -5.01 -2.43
N ILE A 288 6.05 -4.04 -1.57
CA ILE A 288 6.46 -2.69 -2.00
C ILE A 288 7.76 -2.74 -2.82
N ALA A 289 8.73 -3.53 -2.38
CA ALA A 289 10.05 -3.63 -3.00
C ALA A 289 10.00 -4.17 -4.45
N GLN A 290 8.91 -4.84 -4.82
CA GLN A 290 8.71 -5.29 -6.20
C GLN A 290 8.55 -4.11 -7.16
N SER A 291 7.92 -3.02 -6.73
CA SER A 291 7.78 -1.77 -7.49
C SER A 291 8.81 -0.72 -7.11
N LEU A 292 9.27 -0.70 -5.87
CA LEU A 292 10.20 0.31 -5.34
C LEU A 292 11.38 -0.39 -4.65
N PRO A 293 12.34 -0.97 -5.40
CA PRO A 293 13.42 -1.78 -4.83
C PRO A 293 14.27 -1.05 -3.76
N SER A 294 14.44 0.27 -3.89
CA SER A 294 15.14 1.09 -2.91
C SER A 294 14.46 1.13 -1.53
N GLN A 295 13.16 0.85 -1.46
CA GLN A 295 12.37 0.83 -0.23
C GLN A 295 12.50 -0.49 0.53
N LYS A 296 13.13 -1.52 -0.04
CA LYS A 296 13.20 -2.86 0.58
C LYS A 296 13.74 -2.81 2.01
N ARG A 297 14.84 -2.10 2.24
CA ARG A 297 15.49 -2.04 3.56
C ARG A 297 14.59 -1.41 4.63
N VAL A 298 13.81 -0.41 4.23
CA VAL A 298 13.04 0.40 5.18
C VAL A 298 11.63 -0.13 5.37
N ARG A 299 10.96 -0.59 4.31
CA ARG A 299 9.54 -0.98 4.30
C ARG A 299 9.26 -2.48 4.16
N SER A 300 10.29 -3.35 4.13
CA SER A 300 10.05 -4.79 4.23
C SER A 300 9.41 -5.13 5.57
N LEU A 301 8.41 -6.01 5.55
CA LEU A 301 7.82 -6.58 6.76
C LEU A 301 8.56 -7.83 7.24
N GLU A 302 9.58 -8.29 6.50
CA GLU A 302 10.43 -9.39 6.93
C GLU A 302 11.50 -8.86 7.88
N VAL A 303 11.42 -9.27 9.14
CA VAL A 303 12.35 -8.86 10.19
C VAL A 303 12.75 -10.08 11.00
N ASN A 304 14.05 -10.33 11.04
CA ASN A 304 14.65 -11.42 11.81
C ASN A 304 14.95 -11.02 13.26
N ASP A 305 14.89 -9.72 13.56
CA ASP A 305 15.21 -9.17 14.87
C ASP A 305 13.93 -8.90 15.67
N LEU A 306 13.94 -9.27 16.95
CA LEU A 306 12.84 -9.05 17.89
C LEU A 306 12.64 -7.55 18.16
N PHE A 307 13.72 -6.77 18.20
CA PHE A 307 13.66 -5.32 18.48
C PHE A 307 12.86 -4.57 17.41
N GLY A 308 13.03 -4.93 16.14
CA GLY A 308 12.29 -4.32 15.02
C GLY A 308 10.79 -4.65 14.96
N VAL A 309 10.29 -5.47 15.90
CA VAL A 309 8.94 -6.04 15.90
C VAL A 309 8.20 -5.79 17.21
N GLN A 310 8.93 -5.75 18.34
CA GLN A 310 8.36 -5.54 19.66
C GLN A 310 8.40 -4.06 20.09
N GLU A 311 9.38 -3.28 19.62
CA GLU A 311 9.51 -1.89 20.03
C GLU A 311 8.67 -0.94 19.16
N LEU A 312 7.52 -0.55 19.70
CA LEU A 312 6.75 0.57 19.17
C LEU A 312 7.18 1.87 19.86
N PRO A 313 7.39 2.98 19.13
CA PRO A 313 7.98 4.19 19.70
C PRO A 313 7.03 4.85 20.71
N ASN A 314 7.38 4.85 21.99
CA ASN A 314 6.58 5.53 23.01
C ASN A 314 6.53 7.07 22.78
N LYS A 315 5.67 7.76 23.54
CA LYS A 315 5.51 9.23 23.44
C LYS A 315 6.84 9.96 23.55
N THR A 316 7.70 9.57 24.49
CA THR A 316 9.01 10.20 24.71
C THR A 316 9.89 10.06 23.47
N VAL A 317 9.93 8.88 22.85
CA VAL A 317 10.67 8.64 21.61
C VAL A 317 10.12 9.51 20.48
N VAL A 318 8.80 9.57 20.29
CA VAL A 318 8.20 10.40 19.24
C VAL A 318 8.50 11.88 19.49
N ARG A 319 8.30 12.37 20.73
CA ARG A 319 8.61 13.75 21.15
C ARG A 319 10.06 14.11 20.84
N ASN A 320 11.00 13.30 21.30
CA ASN A 320 12.44 13.56 21.11
C ASN A 320 12.82 13.62 19.62
N ASN A 321 12.22 12.78 18.78
CA ASN A 321 12.45 12.83 17.33
C ASN A 321 11.90 14.12 16.72
N LEU A 322 10.69 14.57 17.14
CA LEU A 322 10.11 15.82 16.66
C LEU A 322 10.95 17.05 17.06
N GLU A 323 11.37 17.11 18.33
CA GLU A 323 12.26 18.17 18.83
C GLU A 323 13.60 18.15 18.09
N LEU A 324 14.17 16.97 17.86
CA LEU A 324 15.40 16.82 17.08
C LEU A 324 15.23 17.32 15.64
N PHE A 325 14.18 16.90 14.93
CA PHE A 325 13.95 17.35 13.55
C PHE A 325 13.72 18.87 13.47
N HIS A 326 13.09 19.47 14.47
CA HIS A 326 12.91 20.91 14.54
C HIS A 326 14.24 21.63 14.81
N ALA A 327 15.05 21.12 15.73
CA ALA A 327 16.32 21.71 16.12
C ALA A 327 17.42 21.54 15.06
N SER A 328 17.48 20.40 14.36
CA SER A 328 18.54 20.06 13.40
C SER A 328 18.20 20.38 11.95
N GLY A 329 16.92 20.60 11.63
CA GLY A 329 16.42 20.68 10.27
C GLY A 329 16.35 22.10 9.70
N GLU A 330 16.33 22.21 8.37
CA GLU A 330 15.77 23.40 7.74
C GLU A 330 14.30 23.49 8.16
N ARG A 331 13.88 24.54 8.90
CA ARG A 331 12.48 24.71 9.35
C ARG A 331 11.46 24.51 8.22
N ALA A 332 11.82 24.87 6.99
CA ALA A 332 11.00 24.68 5.79
C ALA A 332 10.75 23.20 5.40
N LYS A 333 11.57 22.26 5.88
CA LYS A 333 11.48 20.81 5.66
C LYS A 333 11.01 20.03 6.88
N PHE A 334 10.71 20.72 8.00
CA PHE A 334 10.31 20.05 9.24
C PHE A 334 9.13 19.11 9.01
N ARG A 335 8.10 19.55 8.28
CA ARG A 335 6.94 18.73 7.91
C ARG A 335 7.33 17.49 7.09
N ASP A 336 8.29 17.60 6.18
CA ASP A 336 8.78 16.48 5.37
C ASP A 336 9.48 15.43 6.27
N TYR A 337 10.26 15.88 7.27
CA TYR A 337 10.88 14.99 8.25
C TYR A 337 9.83 14.28 9.11
N VAL A 338 8.82 15.01 9.58
CA VAL A 338 7.70 14.41 10.34
C VAL A 338 6.96 13.37 9.49
N THR A 339 6.67 13.69 8.24
CA THR A 339 6.06 12.76 7.28
C THR A 339 6.92 11.52 7.06
N GLY A 340 8.22 11.69 6.80
CA GLY A 340 9.15 10.56 6.62
C GLY A 340 9.27 9.69 7.87
N TYR A 341 9.24 10.29 9.06
CA TYR A 341 9.24 9.58 10.32
C TYR A 341 7.93 8.80 10.55
N ALA A 342 6.77 9.37 10.18
CA ALA A 342 5.50 8.68 10.25
C ALA A 342 5.49 7.36 9.43
N TYR A 343 6.15 7.30 8.27
CA TYR A 343 6.34 6.05 7.53
C TYR A 343 7.16 5.01 8.29
N THR A 344 8.16 5.46 9.05
CA THR A 344 8.97 4.57 9.91
C THR A 344 8.12 3.98 11.02
N VAL A 345 7.34 4.82 11.70
CA VAL A 345 6.37 4.42 12.73
C VAL A 345 5.34 3.43 12.13
N GLY A 346 4.79 3.73 10.96
CA GLY A 346 3.84 2.86 10.29
C GLY A 346 4.43 1.49 9.97
N THR A 347 5.66 1.44 9.46
CA THR A 347 6.33 0.16 9.19
C THR A 347 6.53 -0.68 10.47
N GLN A 348 6.76 -0.05 11.62
CA GLN A 348 6.88 -0.76 12.90
C GLN A 348 5.55 -1.40 13.31
N PHE A 349 4.42 -0.68 13.21
CA PHE A 349 3.08 -1.27 13.36
C PHE A 349 2.87 -2.45 12.39
N SER A 350 3.31 -2.26 11.14
CA SER A 350 3.52 -3.27 10.10
C SER A 350 3.97 -4.63 10.59
N ARG A 351 5.21 -4.57 11.04
CA ARG A 351 6.03 -5.70 11.46
C ARG A 351 5.47 -6.35 12.71
N MET A 352 5.03 -5.55 13.68
CA MET A 352 4.37 -6.04 14.89
C MET A 352 3.12 -6.85 14.53
N LEU A 353 2.22 -6.33 13.69
CA LEU A 353 1.00 -7.03 13.28
C LEU A 353 1.26 -8.28 12.46
N LYS A 354 2.23 -8.23 11.53
CA LYS A 354 2.66 -9.43 10.79
C LYS A 354 3.15 -10.50 11.76
N LYS A 355 4.05 -10.16 12.68
CA LYS A 355 4.58 -11.12 13.65
C LYS A 355 3.50 -11.69 14.55
N PHE A 356 2.59 -10.83 15.02
CA PHE A 356 1.43 -11.27 15.77
C PHE A 356 0.61 -12.28 14.97
N THR A 357 0.37 -12.01 13.67
CA THR A 357 -0.35 -12.92 12.78
C THR A 357 0.38 -14.26 12.60
N ASP A 358 1.71 -14.26 12.49
CA ASP A 358 2.52 -15.48 12.41
C ASP A 358 2.37 -16.32 13.71
N ILE A 359 2.37 -15.66 14.88
CA ILE A 359 2.13 -16.31 16.18
C ILE A 359 0.70 -16.84 16.26
N TYR A 360 -0.28 -16.02 15.90
CA TYR A 360 -1.70 -16.36 15.89
C TYR A 360 -1.99 -17.58 15.01
N SER A 361 -1.43 -17.62 13.79
CA SER A 361 -1.49 -18.77 12.89
C SER A 361 -0.98 -20.04 13.56
N LYS A 362 0.22 -19.98 14.14
CA LYS A 362 0.88 -21.12 14.77
C LYS A 362 0.15 -21.64 16.01
N GLU A 363 -0.23 -20.75 16.92
CA GLU A 363 -0.85 -21.13 18.19
C GLU A 363 -2.29 -21.63 18.02
N ARG A 364 -2.96 -21.26 16.93
CA ARG A 364 -4.32 -21.70 16.60
C ARG A 364 -4.38 -22.79 15.53
N GLY A 365 -3.25 -23.19 14.96
CA GLY A 365 -3.20 -24.20 13.89
C GLY A 365 -3.97 -23.76 12.63
N LEU A 366 -3.94 -22.46 12.32
CA LEU A 366 -4.61 -21.90 11.16
C LEU A 366 -3.65 -21.83 9.96
N GLU A 367 -4.16 -22.11 8.77
CA GLU A 367 -3.47 -21.79 7.52
C GLU A 367 -3.15 -20.28 7.46
N ASP A 368 -2.00 -19.94 6.87
CA ASP A 368 -1.47 -18.58 6.82
C ASP A 368 -2.50 -17.54 6.32
N LEU A 369 -3.17 -17.83 5.20
CA LEU A 369 -4.20 -16.93 4.65
C LEU A 369 -5.41 -16.77 5.59
N ALA A 370 -5.80 -17.84 6.29
CA ALA A 370 -6.92 -17.78 7.22
C ALA A 370 -6.57 -16.92 8.44
N ALA A 371 -5.38 -17.09 9.01
CA ALA A 371 -4.89 -16.27 10.12
C ALA A 371 -4.81 -14.78 9.72
N ARG A 372 -4.27 -14.48 8.54
CA ARG A 372 -4.23 -13.14 7.96
C ARG A 372 -5.60 -12.47 7.90
N LYS A 373 -6.63 -13.21 7.44
CA LYS A 373 -8.01 -12.73 7.39
C LYS A 373 -8.62 -12.54 8.77
N GLU A 374 -8.39 -13.45 9.70
CA GLU A 374 -8.90 -13.32 11.07
C GLU A 374 -8.32 -12.09 11.78
N VAL A 375 -7.02 -11.83 11.67
CA VAL A 375 -6.39 -10.61 12.21
C VAL A 375 -6.92 -9.36 11.51
N ALA A 376 -7.15 -9.39 10.20
CA ALA A 376 -7.77 -8.29 9.47
C ALA A 376 -9.19 -7.96 9.98
N LYS A 377 -10.02 -8.97 10.29
CA LYS A 377 -11.35 -8.77 10.90
C LYS A 377 -11.25 -8.08 12.26
N ILE A 378 -10.28 -8.49 13.08
CA ILE A 378 -10.04 -7.88 14.40
C ILE A 378 -9.65 -6.40 14.22
N ILE A 379 -8.74 -6.10 13.30
CA ILE A 379 -8.35 -4.71 12.99
C ILE A 379 -9.57 -3.89 12.57
N LEU A 380 -10.43 -4.39 11.67
CA LEU A 380 -11.64 -3.69 11.25
C LEU A 380 -12.60 -3.38 12.40
N LYS A 381 -12.81 -4.34 13.32
CA LYS A 381 -13.63 -4.14 14.52
C LYS A 381 -13.06 -3.09 15.47
N MET A 382 -11.73 -2.96 15.49
CA MET A 382 -11.02 -2.00 16.33
C MET A 382 -11.07 -0.57 15.78
N LEU A 383 -11.18 -0.36 14.46
CA LEU A 383 -11.12 0.97 13.86
C LEU A 383 -12.12 2.00 14.43
N PRO A 384 -13.39 1.66 14.73
CA PRO A 384 -14.32 2.59 15.39
C PRO A 384 -13.90 3.02 16.80
N SER A 385 -13.28 2.13 17.57
CA SER A 385 -12.70 2.47 18.88
C SER A 385 -11.51 3.41 18.71
N LEU A 386 -10.65 3.13 17.72
CA LEU A 386 -9.54 4.00 17.36
C LEU A 386 -10.00 5.42 16.96
N LYS A 387 -11.10 5.53 16.20
CA LYS A 387 -11.74 6.82 15.88
C LYS A 387 -12.09 7.60 17.15
N SER A 388 -12.74 6.92 18.09
CA SER A 388 -13.20 7.50 19.35
C SER A 388 -12.01 7.97 20.19
N ASP A 389 -10.99 7.13 20.35
CA ASP A 389 -9.77 7.48 21.09
C ASP A 389 -9.05 8.69 20.50
N LEU A 390 -8.94 8.76 19.16
CA LEU A 390 -8.31 9.90 18.47
C LEU A 390 -9.14 11.19 18.56
N ALA A 391 -10.46 11.08 18.74
CA ALA A 391 -11.36 12.22 18.89
C ALA A 391 -11.41 12.74 20.33
N GLU A 392 -11.38 11.85 21.32
CA GLU A 392 -11.38 12.21 22.75
C GLU A 392 -10.04 12.83 23.18
N LYS A 393 -8.94 12.42 22.55
CA LYS A 393 -7.59 12.84 22.91
C LYS A 393 -7.04 13.99 22.06
N LYS A 394 -7.87 14.93 21.62
CA LYS A 394 -7.39 16.10 20.85
C LYS A 394 -6.29 16.87 21.59
N ASP A 395 -6.38 16.94 22.92
CA ASP A 395 -5.47 17.72 23.78
C ASP A 395 -4.44 16.84 24.52
N THR A 396 -4.31 15.56 24.17
CA THR A 396 -3.36 14.65 24.82
C THR A 396 -2.63 13.76 23.81
N TYR A 397 -1.53 13.17 24.25
CA TYR A 397 -0.71 12.30 23.40
C TYR A 397 -1.38 10.94 23.22
N TYR A 398 -1.70 10.59 21.97
CA TYR A 398 -2.14 9.24 21.61
C TYR A 398 -0.94 8.29 21.54
N THR A 399 -0.92 7.23 22.34
CA THR A 399 0.24 6.32 22.41
C THR A 399 0.00 4.99 21.69
N HIS A 400 1.09 4.28 21.38
CA HIS A 400 1.04 2.94 20.80
C HIS A 400 0.36 1.94 21.73
N ASP A 401 0.47 2.10 23.05
CA ASP A 401 -0.20 1.26 24.04
C ASP A 401 -1.71 1.21 23.82
N GLN A 402 -2.31 2.35 23.49
CA GLN A 402 -3.76 2.42 23.25
C GLN A 402 -4.19 1.61 22.04
N PHE A 403 -3.37 1.62 20.99
CA PHE A 403 -3.61 0.79 19.82
C PHE A 403 -3.54 -0.70 20.19
N VAL A 404 -2.50 -1.11 20.93
CA VAL A 404 -2.34 -2.51 21.33
C VAL A 404 -3.44 -2.95 22.31
N GLN A 405 -3.83 -2.09 23.25
CA GLN A 405 -4.95 -2.35 24.17
C GLN A 405 -6.28 -2.50 23.41
N SER A 406 -6.53 -1.66 22.39
CA SER A 406 -7.70 -1.78 21.53
C SER A 406 -7.68 -3.10 20.75
N LEU A 407 -6.52 -3.53 20.27
CA LEU A 407 -6.35 -4.83 19.60
C LEU A 407 -6.64 -6.00 20.55
N VAL A 408 -6.08 -5.96 21.77
CA VAL A 408 -6.27 -6.96 22.83
C VAL A 408 -7.75 -7.09 23.20
N LYS A 409 -8.46 -5.98 23.29
CA LYS A 409 -9.90 -5.95 23.59
C LYS A 409 -10.72 -6.71 22.53
N GLU A 410 -10.40 -6.53 21.25
CA GLU A 410 -11.13 -7.17 20.14
C GLU A 410 -10.72 -8.64 19.90
N LEU A 411 -9.54 -9.06 20.39
CA LEU A 411 -9.05 -10.43 20.26
C LEU A 411 -9.83 -11.47 21.06
N GLY A 412 -10.45 -11.07 22.17
CA GLY A 412 -11.10 -11.98 23.11
C GLY A 412 -10.10 -12.92 23.80
N ALA A 413 -10.45 -14.19 23.96
CA ALA A 413 -9.59 -15.17 24.63
C ALA A 413 -8.32 -15.47 23.81
N MET A 414 -7.15 -15.12 24.36
CA MET A 414 -5.85 -15.36 23.73
C MET A 414 -5.22 -16.69 24.16
N LYS A 415 -4.33 -17.21 23.31
CA LYS A 415 -3.37 -18.25 23.67
C LYS A 415 -2.17 -17.64 24.42
N LYS A 416 -1.43 -18.48 25.15
CA LYS A 416 -0.31 -18.04 25.97
C LYS A 416 0.70 -17.18 25.20
N LYS A 417 1.19 -17.66 24.05
CA LYS A 417 2.19 -16.91 23.26
C LYS A 417 1.64 -15.67 22.57
N GLU A 418 0.34 -15.66 22.25
CA GLU A 418 -0.34 -14.45 21.74
C GLU A 418 -0.32 -13.36 22.82
N CYS A 419 -0.70 -13.73 24.05
CA CYS A 419 -0.66 -12.84 25.21
C CYS A 419 0.77 -12.38 25.51
N GLU A 420 1.72 -13.30 25.62
CA GLU A 420 3.12 -12.97 25.97
C GLU A 420 3.74 -12.01 24.96
N PHE A 421 3.45 -12.19 23.67
CA PHE A 421 3.93 -11.29 22.64
C PHE A 421 3.37 -9.87 22.82
N LEU A 422 2.04 -9.72 22.97
CA LEU A 422 1.41 -8.41 23.11
C LEU A 422 1.74 -7.73 24.44
N ALA A 423 1.91 -8.49 25.52
CA ALA A 423 2.41 -7.98 26.80
C ALA A 423 3.83 -7.43 26.65
N GLY A 424 4.72 -8.14 25.95
CA GLY A 424 6.07 -7.66 25.67
C GLY A 424 6.08 -6.39 24.80
N VAL A 425 5.18 -6.27 23.81
CA VAL A 425 5.03 -5.01 23.06
C VAL A 425 4.65 -3.86 23.99
N LEU A 426 3.61 -4.05 24.82
CA LEU A 426 3.15 -3.04 25.79
C LEU A 426 4.22 -2.62 26.80
N GLU A 427 5.06 -3.57 27.25
CA GLU A 427 6.15 -3.29 28.19
C GLU A 427 7.21 -2.36 27.56
N THR A 428 7.55 -2.55 26.29
CA THR A 428 8.52 -1.68 25.60
C THR A 428 7.97 -0.29 25.27
N SER A 429 6.65 -0.13 25.14
CA SER A 429 6.02 1.13 24.76
C SER A 429 5.47 1.95 25.94
N ALA A 430 5.49 1.41 27.16
CA ALA A 430 4.99 2.10 28.34
C ALA A 430 5.87 3.29 28.76
N GLU A 431 5.24 4.43 29.06
CA GLU A 431 5.93 5.61 29.63
C GLU A 431 6.26 5.45 31.11
N THR A 432 5.38 4.79 31.85
CA THR A 432 5.56 4.45 33.27
C THR A 432 6.03 3.01 33.38
N PRO A 433 6.84 2.64 34.40
CA PRO A 433 7.25 1.27 34.63
C PRO A 433 6.03 0.42 35.04
N MET A 434 5.25 0.02 34.05
CA MET A 434 4.20 -0.97 34.15
C MET A 434 4.81 -2.30 33.77
N VAL A 435 4.61 -3.30 34.62
CA VAL A 435 4.94 -4.67 34.28
C VAL A 435 3.67 -5.31 33.73
N TYR A 436 3.74 -5.76 32.48
CA TYR A 436 2.64 -6.48 31.86
C TYR A 436 2.87 -7.98 32.03
N SER A 437 1.92 -8.67 32.65
CA SER A 437 1.99 -10.12 32.85
C SER A 437 0.80 -10.82 32.20
N CYS A 438 1.02 -12.06 31.78
CA CYS A 438 -0.03 -12.91 31.23
C CYS A 438 -0.55 -13.86 32.30
N VAL A 439 -1.84 -13.77 32.59
CA VAL A 439 -2.51 -14.62 33.59
C VAL A 439 -3.53 -15.51 32.90
N GLU A 440 -3.54 -16.78 33.29
CA GLU A 440 -4.50 -17.77 32.80
C GLU A 440 -5.81 -17.67 33.61
N GLU A 441 -6.87 -17.23 32.94
CA GLU A 441 -8.24 -17.18 33.47
C GLU A 441 -9.16 -17.99 32.54
N ALA A 442 -10.20 -17.38 31.96
CA ALA A 442 -11.02 -17.98 30.88
C ALA A 442 -10.33 -17.86 29.50
N GLY A 443 -9.01 -18.04 29.48
CA GLY A 443 -8.10 -17.60 28.42
C GLY A 443 -6.93 -16.79 29.01
N TRP A 444 -5.91 -16.53 28.20
CA TRP A 444 -4.79 -15.70 28.65
C TRP A 444 -5.16 -14.21 28.50
N VAL A 445 -5.05 -13.47 29.59
CA VAL A 445 -5.32 -12.02 29.65
C VAL A 445 -4.07 -11.28 30.09
N ILE A 446 -3.89 -10.08 29.55
CA ILE A 446 -2.79 -9.19 29.95
C ILE A 446 -3.24 -8.40 31.18
N LYS A 447 -2.46 -8.47 32.26
CA LYS A 447 -2.61 -7.64 33.45
C LYS A 447 -1.48 -6.62 33.50
N ALA A 448 -1.83 -5.38 33.80
CA ALA A 448 -0.86 -4.31 34.05
C ALA A 448 -0.73 -4.11 35.57
N GLU A 449 0.49 -4.20 36.08
CA GLU A 449 0.80 -3.90 37.47
C GLU A 449 1.83 -2.78 37.51
N THR A 450 1.66 -1.82 38.43
CA THR A 450 2.68 -0.81 38.66
C THR A 450 3.93 -1.50 39.21
N ALA A 451 5.09 -1.31 38.59
CA ALA A 451 6.33 -1.86 39.11
C ALA A 451 6.49 -1.42 40.57
N ALA A 452 6.70 -2.40 41.46
CA ALA A 452 6.92 -2.11 42.87
C ALA A 452 8.08 -1.12 42.99
N ASN A 453 7.86 0.01 43.69
CA ASN A 453 8.91 1.01 43.86
C ASN A 453 10.12 0.32 44.51
N PRO A 454 11.28 0.22 43.82
CA PRO A 454 12.43 -0.50 44.34
C PRO A 454 12.91 0.05 45.71
N GLU A 455 12.60 1.31 46.02
CA GLU A 455 12.91 1.94 47.32
C GLU A 455 12.11 1.38 48.51
N SER A 456 11.06 0.59 48.28
CA SER A 456 10.28 -0.04 49.36
C SER A 456 10.88 -1.36 49.89
N GLN A 457 11.99 -1.83 49.33
CA GLN A 457 12.67 -3.07 49.76
C GLN A 457 13.94 -2.86 50.60
N GLU A 458 14.38 -1.62 50.87
CA GLU A 458 15.52 -1.32 51.74
C GLU A 458 15.12 -0.71 53.09
N VAL A 459 14.35 -1.41 53.92
CA VAL A 459 14.44 -1.26 55.39
C VAL A 459 14.03 -2.59 56.05
N LYS A 460 14.98 -3.50 56.23
CA LYS A 460 14.92 -4.54 57.28
C LYS A 460 16.29 -4.83 57.86
#